data_AF-A0A382Q2F7-F1
#
_entry.id   AF-A0A382Q2F7-F1
#
_cell.length_a   1.000
_cell.length_b   1.000
_cell.length_c   1.000
_cell.angle_alpha   90.00
_cell.angle_beta   90.00
_cell.angle_gamma   90.00
#
_symmetry.space_group_name_H-M   'P 1'
#
loop_
_entity.id
_entity.type
_entity.pdbx_description
1 polymer ?
#
loop_
_entity_poly.entity_id
_entity_poly.type
_entity_poly.pdbx_seq_one_letter_code
_entity_poly.pdbx_strand_id
1 'polypeptide(L)'
;MESTGEAAMRNFNVEMSGPIDSETAVEVGNWFGADTVVIGSFLRFGEIFRRDARMIDAQTGEVTVAESVRGGEEEVMTLVDELGGKLVEQFESATPEESTGTGTIKIVFQATRAQMGERPAYHHICKLYVDGKSIGLSQAVTSTDRWKTLFTRSLRGGKHRVEVVHGYVRGEEWDGQMPLQPKAFEIDIEPDGVTTVQYGFEVGWFEDKYIYDE
;
A
#
# COMPACT_ATOMS: atom_id res chain seq x y z
N MET A 1 13.45 10.16 24.05
CA MET A 1 12.37 9.48 23.31
C MET A 1 12.79 9.47 21.86
N GLU A 2 12.79 8.30 21.26
CA GLU A 2 13.02 8.14 19.82
C GLU A 2 11.82 8.70 19.05
N SER A 3 12.08 9.39 17.94
CA SER A 3 11.01 9.89 17.06
C SER A 3 10.42 8.74 16.24
N THR A 4 9.15 8.84 15.85
CA THR A 4 8.50 7.88 14.94
C THR A 4 9.29 7.72 13.63
N GLY A 5 9.95 8.79 13.18
CA GLY A 5 10.91 8.84 12.07
C GLY A 5 12.06 7.83 12.22
N GLU A 6 12.80 7.96 13.31
CA GLU A 6 13.95 7.11 13.61
C GLU A 6 13.56 5.65 13.85
N ALA A 7 12.36 5.41 14.39
CA ALA A 7 11.83 4.06 14.61
C ALA A 7 11.53 3.34 13.30
N ALA A 8 10.93 4.04 12.32
CA ALA A 8 10.69 3.44 11.01
C ALA A 8 12.00 3.16 10.27
N MET A 9 12.95 4.11 10.26
CA MET A 9 14.24 3.90 9.59
C MET A 9 14.99 2.68 10.14
N ARG A 10 14.96 2.47 11.46
CA ARG A 10 15.51 1.25 12.07
C ARG A 10 14.77 -0.03 11.65
N ASN A 11 13.45 -0.01 11.67
CA ASN A 11 12.64 -1.20 11.32
C ASN A 11 12.89 -1.66 9.87
N PHE A 12 13.08 -0.72 8.96
CA PHE A 12 13.33 -1.01 7.54
C PHE A 12 14.81 -1.13 7.18
N ASN A 13 15.70 -1.17 8.18
CA ASN A 13 17.15 -1.23 7.99
C ASN A 13 17.68 -0.14 7.04
N VAL A 14 17.03 1.03 7.06
CA VAL A 14 17.43 2.21 6.30
C VAL A 14 18.59 2.86 7.04
N GLU A 15 19.80 2.67 6.53
CA GLU A 15 20.95 3.43 6.99
C GLU A 15 20.81 4.89 6.51
N MET A 16 21.10 5.85 7.38
CA MET A 16 21.08 7.29 7.06
C MET A 16 22.01 7.68 5.89
N SER A 17 22.89 6.78 5.45
CA SER A 17 23.86 7.00 4.37
C SER A 17 23.96 5.85 3.36
N GLY A 18 23.04 4.89 3.38
CA GLY A 18 23.03 3.74 2.45
C GLY A 18 22.16 3.96 1.21
N PRO A 19 22.34 3.18 0.13
CA PRO A 19 21.42 3.20 -1.00
C PRO A 19 20.04 2.69 -0.52
N ILE A 20 19.02 3.52 -0.69
CA ILE A 20 17.63 3.16 -0.44
C ILE A 20 17.01 2.80 -1.78
N ASP A 21 16.59 1.54 -1.95
CA ASP A 21 15.81 1.16 -3.13
C ASP A 21 14.38 1.73 -3.04
N SER A 22 13.72 1.82 -4.19
CA SER A 22 12.36 2.36 -4.28
C SER A 22 11.34 1.56 -3.47
N GLU A 23 11.54 0.26 -3.32
CA GLU A 23 10.64 -0.64 -2.58
C GLU A 23 10.67 -0.31 -1.09
N THR A 24 11.86 -0.22 -0.49
CA THR A 24 12.06 0.17 0.90
C THR A 24 11.53 1.58 1.16
N ALA A 25 11.77 2.51 0.23
CA ALA A 25 11.26 3.87 0.34
C ALA A 25 9.72 3.91 0.38
N VAL A 26 9.07 3.12 -0.47
CA VAL A 26 7.62 2.95 -0.53
C VAL A 26 7.07 2.32 0.76
N GLU A 27 7.72 1.29 1.30
CA GLU A 27 7.31 0.66 2.56
C GLU A 27 7.38 1.63 3.74
N VAL A 28 8.48 2.39 3.84
CA VAL A 28 8.64 3.46 4.85
C VAL A 28 7.56 4.53 4.66
N GLY A 29 7.32 4.98 3.43
CA GLY A 29 6.28 5.94 3.10
C GLY A 29 4.88 5.47 3.52
N ASN A 30 4.54 4.23 3.20
CA ASN A 30 3.29 3.59 3.60
C ASN A 30 3.15 3.48 5.12
N TRP A 31 4.23 3.18 5.84
CA TRP A 31 4.22 3.17 7.31
C TRP A 31 3.86 4.54 7.89
N PHE A 32 4.36 5.62 7.28
CA PHE A 32 4.02 6.99 7.66
C PHE A 32 2.68 7.48 7.09
N GLY A 33 2.00 6.71 6.25
CA GLY A 33 0.78 7.12 5.55
C GLY A 33 1.03 8.23 4.53
N ALA A 34 2.24 8.31 3.97
CA ALA A 34 2.57 9.28 2.93
C ALA A 34 1.95 8.86 1.58
N ASP A 35 1.47 9.82 0.80
CA ASP A 35 1.01 9.59 -0.58
C ASP A 35 2.14 9.49 -1.59
N THR A 36 3.23 10.21 -1.32
CA THR A 36 4.37 10.32 -2.21
C THR A 36 5.64 10.30 -1.38
N VAL A 37 6.61 9.54 -1.84
CA VAL A 37 7.96 9.46 -1.26
C VAL A 37 8.93 10.11 -2.22
N VAL A 38 9.74 11.04 -1.71
CA VAL A 38 10.83 11.64 -2.49
C VAL A 38 12.13 10.95 -2.11
N ILE A 39 12.76 10.30 -3.08
CA ILE A 39 14.13 9.77 -2.94
C ILE A 39 15.07 10.54 -3.86
N GLY A 40 16.31 10.71 -3.43
CA GLY A 40 17.31 11.41 -4.22
C GLY A 40 18.70 10.84 -4.05
N SER A 41 19.59 11.27 -4.93
CA SER A 41 21.00 10.95 -4.88
C SER A 41 21.83 12.18 -5.17
N PHE A 42 23.02 12.22 -4.60
CA PHE A 42 24.02 13.26 -4.82
C PHE A 42 25.29 12.62 -5.33
N LEU A 43 25.85 13.16 -6.41
CA LEU A 43 27.06 12.68 -7.06
C LEU A 43 28.02 13.85 -7.25
N ARG A 44 29.29 13.65 -6.89
CA ARG A 44 30.40 14.55 -7.23
C ARG A 44 31.33 13.85 -8.21
N PHE A 45 31.59 14.48 -9.35
CA PHE A 45 32.59 14.03 -10.31
C PHE A 45 33.55 15.18 -10.64
N GLY A 46 34.73 15.16 -10.03
CA GLY A 46 35.65 16.30 -10.07
C GLY A 46 35.05 17.52 -9.34
N GLU A 47 34.90 18.62 -10.07
CA GLU A 47 34.27 19.87 -9.60
C GLU A 47 32.78 19.97 -9.97
N ILE A 48 32.25 18.98 -10.70
CA ILE A 48 30.84 18.94 -11.10
C ILE A 48 30.05 18.17 -10.05
N PHE A 49 29.01 18.83 -9.55
CA PHE A 49 28.00 18.26 -8.67
C PHE A 49 26.75 17.94 -9.46
N ARG A 50 26.16 16.79 -9.21
CA ARG A 50 24.88 16.35 -9.77
C ARG A 50 23.97 15.93 -8.64
N ARG A 51 22.70 16.31 -8.73
CA ARG A 51 21.63 15.77 -7.91
C ARG A 51 20.55 15.21 -8.79
N ASP A 52 20.02 14.08 -8.36
CA ASP A 52 18.87 13.45 -8.96
C ASP A 52 17.82 13.27 -7.86
N ALA A 53 16.55 13.53 -8.18
CA ALA A 53 15.44 13.25 -7.28
C ALA A 53 14.30 12.59 -8.05
N ARG A 54 13.57 11.72 -7.36
CA ARG A 54 12.39 11.04 -7.87
C ARG A 54 11.29 11.11 -6.84
N MET A 55 10.09 11.44 -7.30
CA MET A 55 8.87 11.24 -6.53
C MET A 55 8.28 9.89 -6.90
N ILE A 56 7.89 9.13 -5.89
CA ILE A 56 7.33 7.80 -6.03
C ILE A 56 5.97 7.81 -5.36
N ASP A 57 4.94 7.40 -6.08
CA ASP A 57 3.63 7.16 -5.49
C ASP A 57 3.73 5.99 -4.49
N ALA A 58 3.43 6.27 -3.22
CA ALA A 58 3.63 5.30 -2.15
C ALA A 58 2.66 4.11 -2.24
N GLN A 59 1.54 4.24 -2.95
CA GLN A 59 0.56 3.17 -3.08
C GLN A 59 0.94 2.17 -4.17
N THR A 60 1.53 2.66 -5.26
CA THR A 60 1.79 1.89 -6.48
C THR A 60 3.26 1.62 -6.74
N GLY A 61 4.15 2.35 -6.08
CA GLY A 61 5.60 2.32 -6.33
C GLY A 61 6.01 2.96 -7.67
N GLU A 62 5.09 3.66 -8.34
CA GLU A 62 5.32 4.29 -9.63
C GLU A 62 6.12 5.59 -9.47
N VAL A 63 7.15 5.79 -10.29
CA VAL A 63 7.88 7.07 -10.33
C VAL A 63 7.04 8.09 -11.07
N THR A 64 6.51 9.09 -10.35
CA THR A 64 5.63 10.12 -10.90
C THR A 64 6.39 11.33 -11.43
N VAL A 65 7.51 11.68 -10.80
CA VAL A 65 8.40 12.77 -11.20
C VAL A 65 9.84 12.31 -11.10
N ALA A 66 10.69 12.68 -12.05
CA ALA A 66 12.12 12.42 -12.01
C ALA A 66 12.91 13.61 -12.55
N GLU A 67 13.70 14.25 -11.70
CA GLU A 67 14.41 15.48 -12.02
C GLU A 67 15.91 15.38 -11.73
N SER A 68 16.69 16.18 -12.45
CA SER A 68 18.16 16.23 -12.33
C SER A 68 18.68 17.65 -12.51
N VAL A 69 19.64 18.02 -11.68
CA VAL A 69 20.34 19.31 -11.74
C VAL A 69 21.85 19.09 -11.62
N ARG A 70 22.64 19.96 -12.26
CA ARG A 70 24.10 19.88 -12.24
C ARG A 70 24.73 21.27 -12.22
N GLY A 71 25.84 21.42 -11.52
CA GLY A 71 26.59 22.68 -11.42
C GLY A 71 27.91 22.53 -10.68
N GLY A 72 28.62 23.63 -10.44
CA GLY A 72 29.89 23.68 -9.72
C GLY A 72 29.76 23.66 -8.19
N GLU A 73 30.89 23.60 -7.49
CA GLU A 73 30.94 23.60 -6.02
C GLU A 73 30.28 24.84 -5.39
N GLU A 74 30.46 26.00 -6.02
CA GLU A 74 29.91 27.28 -5.55
C GLU A 74 28.38 27.34 -5.67
N GLU A 75 27.79 26.51 -6.54
CA GLU A 75 26.36 26.51 -6.86
C GLU A 75 25.59 25.45 -6.06
N VAL A 76 26.26 24.71 -5.17
CA VAL A 76 25.69 23.58 -4.43
C VAL A 76 24.40 23.95 -3.71
N MET A 77 24.27 25.14 -3.13
CA MET A 77 23.02 25.55 -2.48
C MET A 77 21.94 25.91 -3.51
N THR A 78 22.28 26.65 -4.55
CA THR A 78 21.37 27.03 -5.65
C THR A 78 20.79 25.80 -6.35
N LEU A 79 21.60 24.75 -6.54
CA LEU A 79 21.14 23.48 -7.10
C LEU A 79 20.11 22.77 -6.20
N VAL A 80 20.07 23.02 -4.87
CA VAL A 80 19.02 22.45 -4.00
C VAL A 80 17.70 23.14 -4.32
N ASP A 81 17.71 24.47 -4.36
CA ASP A 81 16.53 25.28 -4.63
C ASP A 81 15.99 25.03 -6.04
N GLU A 82 16.88 24.91 -7.04
CA GLU A 82 16.49 24.59 -8.42
C GLU A 82 15.82 23.21 -8.51
N LEU A 83 16.40 22.19 -7.87
CA LEU A 83 15.82 20.85 -7.87
C LEU A 83 14.47 20.85 -7.15
N GLY A 84 14.36 21.53 -6.01
CA GLY A 84 13.11 21.68 -5.27
C GLY A 84 12.03 22.37 -6.10
N GLY A 85 12.38 23.46 -6.80
CA GLY A 85 11.45 24.18 -7.68
C GLY A 85 10.94 23.30 -8.82
N LYS A 86 11.83 22.58 -9.52
CA LYS A 86 11.45 21.64 -10.59
C LYS A 86 10.53 20.54 -10.09
N LEU A 87 10.83 19.99 -8.91
CA LEU A 87 10.01 18.97 -8.26
C LEU A 87 8.59 19.50 -7.96
N VAL A 88 8.46 20.71 -7.40
CA VAL A 88 7.15 21.31 -7.10
C VAL A 88 6.37 21.59 -8.39
N GLU A 89 7.01 22.20 -9.39
CA GLU A 89 6.37 22.52 -10.67
C GLU A 89 5.85 21.25 -11.37
N GLN A 90 6.68 20.20 -11.42
CA GLN A 90 6.26 18.92 -11.97
C GLN A 90 5.16 18.27 -11.13
N PHE A 91 5.24 18.34 -9.79
CA PHE A 91 4.20 17.80 -8.93
C PHE A 91 2.85 18.48 -9.15
N GLU A 92 2.81 19.82 -9.18
CA GLU A 92 1.60 20.61 -9.42
C GLU A 92 1.05 20.38 -10.84
N SER A 93 1.91 20.27 -11.86
CA SER A 93 1.48 19.99 -13.23
C SER A 93 1.03 18.55 -13.46
N ALA A 94 1.54 17.61 -12.66
CA ALA A 94 1.19 16.19 -12.69
C ALA A 94 0.03 15.85 -11.75
N THR A 95 -0.45 16.79 -10.94
CA THR A 95 -1.70 16.63 -10.20
C THR A 95 -2.84 16.96 -11.16
N PRO A 96 -3.68 16.00 -11.58
CA PRO A 96 -4.99 16.37 -12.11
C PRO A 96 -5.71 17.18 -11.02
N GLU A 97 -6.58 18.12 -11.40
CA GLU A 97 -7.36 19.03 -10.53
C GLU A 97 -8.27 18.35 -9.47
N GLU A 98 -8.06 17.07 -9.15
CA GLU A 98 -8.79 16.31 -8.15
C GLU A 98 -7.80 15.57 -7.23
N SER A 99 -7.00 16.30 -6.44
CA SER A 99 -6.45 15.72 -5.21
C SER A 99 -7.61 15.58 -4.22
N THR A 100 -8.33 14.47 -4.30
CA THR A 100 -9.50 14.13 -3.46
C THR A 100 -9.11 13.76 -2.02
N GLY A 101 -7.90 14.11 -1.57
CA GLY A 101 -7.30 13.70 -0.28
C GLY A 101 -7.13 12.19 -0.16
N THR A 102 -6.89 11.69 1.06
CA THR A 102 -6.77 10.25 1.34
C THR A 102 -7.75 9.80 2.39
N GLY A 103 -8.36 8.64 2.21
CA GLY A 103 -9.14 7.97 3.25
C GLY A 103 -8.58 6.61 3.60
N THR A 104 -9.11 6.00 4.65
CA THR A 104 -8.73 4.65 5.09
C THR A 104 -9.72 3.63 4.56
N ILE A 105 -9.23 2.56 3.92
CA ILE A 105 -10.01 1.34 3.71
C ILE A 105 -9.72 0.34 4.82
N LYS A 106 -10.78 -0.27 5.36
CA LYS A 106 -10.72 -1.40 6.27
C LYS A 106 -11.46 -2.59 5.69
N ILE A 107 -10.78 -3.73 5.55
CA ILE A 107 -11.38 -4.96 5.06
C ILE A 107 -11.56 -5.92 6.22
N VAL A 108 -12.81 -6.34 6.46
CA VAL A 108 -13.18 -7.19 7.58
C VAL A 108 -13.85 -8.45 7.06
N PHE A 109 -13.37 -9.59 7.55
CA PHE A 109 -13.77 -10.91 7.09
C PHE A 109 -14.11 -11.83 8.26
N GLN A 110 -15.06 -12.72 8.05
CA GLN A 110 -15.37 -13.81 8.97
C GLN A 110 -15.64 -15.10 8.19
N ALA A 111 -15.02 -16.20 8.62
CA ALA A 111 -15.42 -17.54 8.19
C ALA A 111 -16.34 -18.16 9.24
N THR A 112 -17.45 -18.76 8.82
CA THR A 112 -18.40 -19.49 9.68
C THR A 112 -18.62 -20.89 9.14
N ARG A 113 -19.18 -21.78 9.98
CA ARG A 113 -19.59 -23.12 9.60
C ARG A 113 -21.09 -23.27 9.83
N ALA A 114 -21.81 -23.90 8.91
CA ALA A 114 -23.19 -24.26 9.15
C ALA A 114 -23.29 -25.21 10.37
N GLN A 115 -24.27 -25.00 11.26
CA GLN A 115 -24.39 -25.67 12.57
C GLN A 115 -24.36 -27.21 12.54
N MET A 116 -24.60 -27.83 11.38
CA MET A 116 -24.61 -29.29 11.20
C MET A 116 -23.55 -29.78 10.19
N GLY A 117 -22.62 -28.92 9.76
CA GLY A 117 -21.59 -29.24 8.78
C GLY A 117 -20.30 -29.74 9.41
N GLU A 118 -19.91 -30.99 9.12
CA GLU A 118 -18.63 -31.56 9.57
C GLU A 118 -17.42 -31.09 8.74
N ARG A 119 -17.65 -30.40 7.61
CA ARG A 119 -16.59 -29.93 6.71
C ARG A 119 -15.70 -28.91 7.43
N PRO A 120 -14.37 -29.12 7.51
CA PRO A 120 -13.46 -28.18 8.16
C PRO A 120 -13.50 -26.85 7.40
N ALA A 121 -13.53 -25.74 8.15
CA ALA A 121 -13.27 -24.45 7.56
C ALA A 121 -11.79 -24.38 7.16
N TYR A 122 -11.51 -23.91 5.95
CA TYR A 122 -10.14 -23.71 5.52
C TYR A 122 -9.51 -22.55 6.28
N HIS A 123 -8.20 -22.59 6.48
CA HIS A 123 -7.47 -21.37 6.78
C HIS A 123 -7.38 -20.55 5.51
N HIS A 124 -7.51 -19.23 5.63
CA HIS A 124 -7.45 -18.32 4.49
C HIS A 124 -6.26 -17.39 4.63
N ILE A 125 -5.56 -17.15 3.54
CA ILE A 125 -4.67 -15.99 3.39
C ILE A 125 -5.14 -15.21 2.16
N CYS A 126 -5.19 -13.90 2.27
CA CYS A 126 -5.86 -13.06 1.27
C CYS A 126 -4.87 -12.14 0.60
N LYS A 127 -4.99 -11.95 -0.72
CA LYS A 127 -4.29 -10.89 -1.46
C LYS A 127 -5.27 -9.75 -1.75
N LEU A 128 -4.86 -8.53 -1.48
CA LEU A 128 -5.62 -7.34 -1.79
C LEU A 128 -5.17 -6.74 -3.11
N TYR A 129 -6.12 -6.45 -3.98
CA TYR A 129 -5.93 -5.68 -5.19
C TYR A 129 -6.83 -4.45 -5.17
N VAL A 130 -6.28 -3.32 -5.60
CA VAL A 130 -7.01 -2.06 -5.81
C VAL A 130 -6.72 -1.62 -7.23
N ASP A 131 -7.78 -1.40 -8.01
CA ASP A 131 -7.72 -1.02 -9.43
C ASP A 131 -6.80 -1.93 -10.26
N GLY A 132 -6.83 -3.23 -9.96
CA GLY A 132 -6.03 -4.26 -10.62
C GLY A 132 -4.58 -4.39 -10.15
N LYS A 133 -4.09 -3.51 -9.25
CA LYS A 133 -2.73 -3.58 -8.68
C LYS A 133 -2.76 -4.28 -7.32
N SER A 134 -1.83 -5.21 -7.06
CA SER A 134 -1.73 -5.87 -5.75
C SER A 134 -1.07 -4.93 -4.74
N ILE A 135 -1.68 -4.76 -3.56
CA ILE A 135 -1.20 -3.84 -2.52
C ILE A 135 -1.00 -4.50 -1.15
N GLY A 136 -1.10 -5.84 -1.07
CA GLY A 136 -0.75 -6.56 0.15
C GLY A 136 -1.26 -7.99 0.25
N LEU A 137 -0.69 -8.70 1.22
CA LEU A 137 -1.08 -10.04 1.67
C LEU A 137 -1.54 -9.95 3.14
N SER A 138 -2.63 -10.62 3.49
CA SER A 138 -3.11 -10.66 4.87
C SER A 138 -2.28 -11.63 5.71
N GLN A 139 -2.42 -11.58 7.03
CA GLN A 139 -2.07 -12.73 7.86
C GLN A 139 -3.02 -13.90 7.60
N ALA A 140 -2.59 -15.11 7.97
CA ALA A 140 -3.44 -16.29 7.91
C ALA A 140 -4.62 -16.16 8.89
N VAL A 141 -5.84 -16.29 8.37
CA VAL A 141 -7.08 -16.39 9.12
C VAL A 141 -7.27 -17.85 9.49
N THR A 142 -7.05 -18.18 10.76
CA THR A 142 -7.11 -19.55 11.29
C THR A 142 -8.30 -19.81 12.21
N SER A 143 -9.06 -18.78 12.57
CA SER A 143 -10.21 -18.88 13.47
C SER A 143 -11.53 -18.63 12.74
N THR A 144 -12.55 -19.44 13.04
CA THR A 144 -13.92 -19.23 12.59
C THR A 144 -14.73 -18.40 13.60
N ASP A 145 -15.93 -17.99 13.20
CA ASP A 145 -16.97 -17.41 14.05
C ASP A 145 -16.57 -16.10 14.75
N ARG A 146 -15.58 -15.40 14.18
CA ARG A 146 -15.15 -14.08 14.63
C ARG A 146 -14.70 -13.21 13.46
N TRP A 147 -15.19 -11.97 13.44
CA TRP A 147 -14.71 -10.93 12.53
C TRP A 147 -13.24 -10.60 12.75
N LYS A 148 -12.50 -10.53 11.65
CA LYS A 148 -11.07 -10.23 11.60
C LYS A 148 -10.83 -9.13 10.59
N THR A 149 -10.00 -8.16 10.92
CA THR A 149 -9.49 -7.20 9.94
C THR A 149 -8.39 -7.87 9.14
N LEU A 150 -8.61 -8.01 7.83
CA LEU A 150 -7.61 -8.52 6.88
C LEU A 150 -6.61 -7.43 6.52
N PHE A 151 -7.11 -6.22 6.27
CA PHE A 151 -6.33 -5.08 5.80
C PHE A 151 -6.82 -3.77 6.41
N THR A 152 -5.87 -2.89 6.68
CA THR A 152 -6.07 -1.45 6.87
C THR A 152 -5.05 -0.74 5.99
N ARG A 153 -5.52 0.10 5.07
CA ARG A 153 -4.68 0.82 4.09
C ARG A 153 -5.21 2.24 3.87
N SER A 154 -4.32 3.16 3.54
CA SER A 154 -4.70 4.47 3.00
C SER A 154 -4.86 4.36 1.49
N LEU A 155 -5.96 4.88 0.97
CA LEU A 155 -6.22 5.00 -0.47
C LEU A 155 -6.50 6.46 -0.81
N ARG A 156 -6.23 6.84 -2.06
CA ARG A 156 -6.66 8.15 -2.57
C ARG A 156 -8.19 8.26 -2.47
N GLY A 157 -8.69 9.48 -2.35
CA GLY A 157 -10.12 9.73 -2.33
C GLY A 157 -10.77 9.43 -3.67
N GLY A 158 -12.05 9.11 -3.67
CA GLY A 158 -12.81 8.79 -4.86
C GLY A 158 -13.00 7.29 -5.07
N LYS A 159 -13.41 6.94 -6.30
CA LYS A 159 -13.91 5.60 -6.61
C LYS A 159 -12.78 4.63 -6.88
N HIS A 160 -12.86 3.47 -6.24
CA HIS A 160 -11.91 2.38 -6.39
C HIS A 160 -12.63 1.04 -6.57
N ARG A 161 -12.02 0.17 -7.37
CA ARG A 161 -12.42 -1.23 -7.46
C ARG A 161 -11.48 -2.08 -6.60
N VAL A 162 -12.05 -2.77 -5.62
CA VAL A 162 -11.31 -3.58 -4.65
C VAL A 162 -11.60 -5.06 -4.85
N GLU A 163 -10.55 -5.87 -4.93
CA GLU A 163 -10.65 -7.33 -5.04
C GLU A 163 -9.84 -8.00 -3.94
N VAL A 164 -10.47 -8.96 -3.25
CA VAL A 164 -9.81 -9.76 -2.22
C VAL A 164 -9.75 -11.20 -2.69
N VAL A 165 -8.55 -11.67 -3.04
CA VAL A 165 -8.35 -13.03 -3.53
C VAL A 165 -7.97 -13.94 -2.35
N HIS A 166 -8.83 -14.90 -2.04
CA HIS A 166 -8.63 -15.89 -0.99
C HIS A 166 -7.80 -17.08 -1.50
N GLY A 167 -6.79 -17.45 -0.73
CA GLY A 167 -5.93 -18.59 -1.00
C GLY A 167 -5.89 -19.58 0.15
N TYR A 168 -5.42 -20.78 -0.17
CA TYR A 168 -5.07 -21.80 0.81
C TYR A 168 -3.82 -21.40 1.60
N VAL A 169 -3.72 -21.89 2.82
CA VAL A 169 -2.57 -21.65 3.71
C VAL A 169 -1.82 -22.96 3.94
N ARG A 170 -0.52 -22.95 3.72
CA ARG A 170 0.39 -24.02 4.14
C ARG A 170 1.42 -23.45 5.11
N GLY A 171 1.29 -23.83 6.38
CA GLY A 171 2.00 -23.13 7.45
C GLY A 171 1.43 -21.73 7.64
N GLU A 172 2.18 -20.71 7.20
CA GLU A 172 1.75 -19.30 7.18
C GLU A 172 1.83 -18.68 5.78
N GLU A 173 2.08 -19.49 4.75
CA GLU A 173 2.33 -19.03 3.38
C GLU A 173 1.15 -19.31 2.43
N TRP A 174 1.10 -18.54 1.35
CA TRP A 174 0.15 -18.71 0.25
C TRP A 174 0.40 -20.03 -0.51
N ASP A 175 -0.59 -20.91 -0.52
CA ASP A 175 -0.52 -22.24 -1.17
C ASP A 175 -1.58 -22.39 -2.27
N GLY A 176 -1.75 -21.34 -3.07
CA GLY A 176 -2.64 -21.35 -4.22
C GLY A 176 -4.01 -20.74 -3.95
N GLN A 177 -4.70 -20.38 -5.04
CA GLN A 177 -5.98 -19.68 -4.99
C GLN A 177 -7.12 -20.67 -4.71
N MET A 178 -8.06 -20.27 -3.86
CA MET A 178 -9.29 -21.03 -3.65
C MET A 178 -10.18 -20.98 -4.90
N PRO A 179 -10.95 -22.04 -5.19
CA PRO A 179 -11.80 -22.07 -6.38
C PRO A 179 -12.93 -21.03 -6.33
N LEU A 180 -13.51 -20.80 -5.14
CA LEU A 180 -14.55 -19.80 -4.93
C LEU A 180 -13.93 -18.50 -4.39
N GLN A 181 -14.23 -17.38 -5.04
CA GLN A 181 -13.74 -16.05 -4.68
C GLN A 181 -14.92 -15.10 -4.39
N PRO A 182 -14.73 -14.09 -3.52
CA PRO A 182 -15.74 -13.06 -3.34
C PRO A 182 -15.85 -12.20 -4.59
N LYS A 183 -16.96 -11.45 -4.71
CA LYS A 183 -17.11 -10.43 -5.75
C LYS A 183 -16.13 -9.27 -5.51
N ALA A 184 -15.85 -8.52 -6.58
CA ALA A 184 -15.21 -7.21 -6.45
C ALA A 184 -16.14 -6.22 -5.74
N PHE A 185 -15.55 -5.26 -5.03
CA PHE A 185 -16.25 -4.19 -4.33
C PHE A 185 -15.93 -2.86 -5.01
N GLU A 186 -16.96 -2.20 -5.53
CA GLU A 186 -16.86 -0.81 -5.97
C GLU A 186 -17.09 0.07 -4.74
N ILE A 187 -16.08 0.84 -4.35
CA ILE A 187 -16.13 1.71 -3.17
C ILE A 187 -15.85 3.16 -3.55
N ASP A 188 -16.25 4.08 -2.69
CA ASP A 188 -15.86 5.48 -2.74
C ASP A 188 -15.12 5.81 -1.44
N ILE A 189 -13.91 6.36 -1.56
CA ILE A 189 -13.06 6.73 -0.43
C ILE A 189 -13.28 8.21 -0.15
N GLU A 190 -13.85 8.50 1.00
CA GLU A 190 -13.94 9.88 1.49
C GLU A 190 -12.58 10.28 2.11
N PRO A 191 -12.03 11.46 1.76
CA PRO A 191 -10.84 11.97 2.43
C PRO A 191 -11.04 12.08 3.94
N ASP A 192 -10.01 11.70 4.69
CA ASP A 192 -9.96 11.55 6.14
C ASP A 192 -11.02 10.59 6.74
N GLY A 193 -11.80 9.92 5.88
CA GLY A 193 -12.83 8.97 6.24
C GLY A 193 -12.33 7.54 6.42
N VAL A 194 -13.23 6.66 6.88
CA VAL A 194 -12.96 5.21 6.97
C VAL A 194 -14.06 4.46 6.22
N THR A 195 -13.71 3.89 5.07
CA THR A 195 -14.58 3.02 4.29
C THR A 195 -14.35 1.57 4.70
N THR A 196 -15.39 0.90 5.22
CA THR A 196 -15.29 -0.50 5.66
C THR A 196 -15.94 -1.43 4.65
N VAL A 197 -15.17 -2.37 4.12
CA VAL A 197 -15.67 -3.51 3.33
C VAL A 197 -15.79 -4.70 4.26
N GLN A 198 -17.00 -5.20 4.46
CA GLN A 198 -17.30 -6.31 5.36
C GLN A 198 -18.01 -7.43 4.62
N TYR A 199 -17.53 -8.67 4.78
CA TYR A 199 -18.14 -9.85 4.16
C TYR A 199 -17.73 -11.15 4.87
N GLY A 200 -18.57 -12.18 4.78
CA GLY A 200 -18.35 -13.49 5.37
C GLY A 200 -18.12 -14.59 4.33
N PHE A 201 -17.63 -15.73 4.80
CA PHE A 201 -17.57 -16.99 4.06
C PHE A 201 -18.19 -18.09 4.93
N GLU A 202 -19.29 -18.66 4.46
CA GLU A 202 -19.96 -19.77 5.12
C GLU A 202 -19.53 -21.08 4.47
N VAL A 203 -18.93 -21.96 5.28
CA VAL A 203 -18.69 -23.36 4.89
C VAL A 203 -20.00 -24.10 5.09
N GLY A 204 -20.72 -24.28 3.98
CA GLY A 204 -22.03 -24.88 3.97
C GLY A 204 -22.00 -26.41 3.81
N TRP A 205 -23.17 -27.00 3.98
CA TRP A 205 -23.33 -28.45 3.92
C TRP A 205 -23.22 -29.00 2.48
N PHE A 206 -23.81 -28.27 1.53
CA PHE A 206 -23.83 -28.63 0.11
C PHE A 206 -22.89 -27.77 -0.72
N GLU A 207 -22.78 -26.49 -0.40
CA GLU A 207 -21.92 -25.54 -1.09
C GLU A 207 -21.36 -24.51 -0.11
N ASP A 208 -20.16 -24.03 -0.41
CA ASP A 208 -19.58 -22.89 0.29
C ASP A 208 -20.06 -21.61 -0.40
N LYS A 209 -20.25 -20.53 0.36
CA LYS A 209 -20.72 -19.25 -0.20
C LYS A 209 -20.13 -18.06 0.53
N TYR A 210 -19.94 -16.97 -0.20
CA TYR A 210 -19.66 -15.66 0.39
C TYR A 210 -20.97 -14.98 0.77
N ILE A 211 -20.98 -14.38 1.96
CA ILE A 211 -22.07 -13.60 2.53
C ILE A 211 -21.65 -12.14 2.50
N TYR A 212 -22.52 -11.25 2.06
CA TYR A 212 -22.26 -9.82 2.03
C TYR A 212 -23.28 -9.14 2.92
N ASP A 213 -22.91 -8.01 3.52
CA ASP A 213 -23.91 -7.14 4.12
C ASP A 213 -24.85 -6.63 3.00
N GLU A 214 -26.16 -6.63 3.27
CA GLU A 214 -27.20 -6.10 2.37
C GLU A 214 -27.18 -4.57 2.30
#